data_AF-A0A833HN64-F1
#
_entry.id   AF-A0A833HN64-F1
#
_cell.length_a   1.000
_cell.length_b   1.000
_cell.length_c   1.000
_cell.angle_alpha   90.00
_cell.angle_beta   90.00
_cell.angle_gamma   90.00
#
_symmetry.space_group_name_H-M   'P 1'
#
loop_
_entity.id
_entity.type
_entity.pdbx_description
1 polymer ?
#
loop_
_entity_poly.entity_id
_entity_poly.type
_entity_poly.pdbx_seq_one_letter_code
_entity_poly.pdbx_strand_id
1 'polypeptide(L)' 'MDNCVEVQILGYDFNGKPVAKKGDLFTCCCVQCRNCGKILSADGGPKKIYCEDCAKQEGIIKE' A
#
# COMPACT_ATOMS: atom_id res chain seq x y z
N MET A 1 -6.27 38.64 13.89
CA MET A 1 -5.83 38.23 12.55
C MET A 1 -5.27 36.84 12.70
N ASP A 2 -6.10 35.83 12.46
CA ASP A 2 -5.68 34.44 12.49
C ASP A 2 -4.76 34.19 11.28
N ASN A 3 -3.48 33.98 11.54
CA ASN A 3 -2.50 33.62 10.54
C ASN A 3 -2.78 32.18 10.07
N CYS A 4 -3.55 32.02 8.99
CA CYS A 4 -3.67 30.74 8.31
C CYS A 4 -2.34 30.43 7.61
N VAL A 5 -1.52 29.61 8.27
CA VAL A 5 -0.33 29.01 7.64
C VAL A 5 -0.82 27.88 6.75
N GLU A 6 -0.60 28.00 5.44
CA GLU A 6 -0.90 26.95 4.48
C GLU A 6 0.06 25.78 4.73
N VAL A 7 -0.46 24.65 5.22
CA VAL A 7 0.33 23.45 5.48
C VAL A 7 0.15 22.49 4.32
N GLN A 8 1.25 22.15 3.63
CA GLN A 8 1.22 21.17 2.55
C GLN A 8 0.90 19.78 3.11
N ILE A 9 -0.30 19.28 2.81
CA ILE A 9 -0.72 17.93 3.18
C ILE A 9 -0.09 16.95 2.20
N LEU A 10 0.69 16.00 2.73
CA LEU A 10 1.34 14.95 1.94
C LEU A 10 0.45 13.70 1.80
N GLY A 11 -0.46 13.48 2.76
CA GLY A 11 -1.34 12.31 2.81
C GLY A 11 -2.10 12.24 4.14
N TYR A 12 -2.56 11.04 4.50
CA TYR A 12 -3.27 10.77 5.76
C TYR A 12 -2.66 9.57 6.49
N ASP A 13 -2.73 9.57 7.82
CA ASP A 13 -2.33 8.43 8.66
C ASP A 13 -3.42 7.35 8.70
N PHE A 14 -3.18 6.26 9.45
CA PHE A 14 -4.13 5.16 9.60
C PHE A 14 -5.45 5.53 10.29
N ASN A 15 -5.49 6.65 11.00
CA ASN A 15 -6.70 7.19 11.64
C ASN A 15 -7.41 8.23 10.74
N GLY A 16 -6.92 8.47 9.53
CA GLY A 16 -7.43 9.50 8.63
C GLY A 16 -7.03 10.93 9.01
N LYS A 17 -5.98 11.12 9.83
CA LYS A 17 -5.45 12.46 10.16
C LYS A 17 -4.46 12.93 9.09
N PRO A 18 -4.50 14.21 8.68
CA PRO A 18 -3.60 14.73 7.67
C PRO A 18 -2.15 14.71 8.14
N VAL A 19 -1.25 14.28 7.26
CA VAL A 19 0.18 14.17 7.53
C VAL A 19 0.93 15.19 6.69
N ALA A 20 1.74 16.02 7.36
CA ALA A 20 2.59 17.04 6.74
C ALA A 20 4.09 16.69 6.80
N LYS A 21 4.46 15.56 7.44
CA LYS A 21 5.85 15.08 7.55
C LYS A 21 5.97 13.67 6.97
N LYS A 22 6.98 13.44 6.12
CA LYS A 22 7.21 12.19 5.37
C LYS A 22 7.23 10.91 6.21
N GLY A 23 7.55 10.99 7.50
CA GLY A 23 7.70 9.83 8.38
C GLY A 23 6.39 9.11 8.74
N ASP A 24 5.25 9.81 8.71
CA ASP A 24 3.97 9.28 9.19
C ASP A 24 3.01 8.92 8.04
N LEU A 25 3.51 8.86 6.80
CA LEU A 25 2.69 8.59 5.64
C LEU A 25 2.43 7.08 5.50
N PHE A 26 1.20 6.67 5.80
CA PHE A 26 0.75 5.31 5.53
C PHE A 26 0.11 5.27 4.14
N THR A 27 0.73 4.53 3.23
CA THR A 27 0.10 4.21 1.94
C THR A 27 -0.59 2.85 2.08
N CYS A 28 -1.92 2.87 2.15
CA CYS A 28 -2.75 1.66 2.21
C CYS A 28 -2.94 1.05 0.80
N CYS A 29 -1.86 0.88 0.05
CA CYS A 29 -1.92 0.21 -1.23
C CYS A 29 -1.89 -1.29 -0.99
N CYS A 30 -3.07 -1.94 -1.00
CA CYS A 30 -3.10 -3.40 -1.00
C CYS A 30 -2.54 -3.94 -2.33
N VAL A 31 -1.74 -5.00 -2.25
CA VAL A 31 -1.30 -5.73 -3.43
C VAL A 31 -2.21 -6.92 -3.62
N GLN A 32 -2.94 -6.95 -4.73
CA GLN A 32 -3.87 -8.01 -5.07
C GLN A 32 -3.33 -8.83 -6.25
N CYS A 33 -3.45 -10.15 -6.17
CA CYS A 33 -3.19 -11.00 -7.33
C CYS A 33 -4.23 -10.73 -8.41
N ARG A 34 -3.79 -10.37 -9.61
CA ARG A 34 -4.69 -10.15 -10.75
C ARG A 34 -5.40 -11.44 -11.21
N ASN A 35 -4.81 -12.61 -10.99
CA ASN A 35 -5.35 -13.88 -11.49
C ASN A 35 -6.44 -14.43 -10.58
N CYS A 36 -6.15 -14.60 -9.28
CA CYS A 36 -7.09 -15.20 -8.32
C CYS A 36 -7.80 -14.19 -7.41
N GLY A 37 -7.45 -12.91 -7.49
CA GLY A 37 -8.03 -11.85 -6.64
C GLY A 37 -7.58 -11.89 -5.18
N LYS A 38 -6.70 -12.81 -4.77
CA LYS A 38 -6.17 -12.89 -3.40
C LYS A 38 -5.36 -11.65 -3.03
N ILE A 39 -5.60 -11.09 -1.85
CA ILE A 39 -4.75 -10.04 -1.29
C ILE A 39 -3.43 -10.69 -0.86
N LEU A 40 -2.33 -10.21 -1.43
CA LEU A 40 -0.96 -10.70 -1.19
C LEU A 40 -0.24 -9.88 -0.11
N SER A 41 -0.56 -8.60 0.02
CA SER A 41 -0.08 -7.72 1.09
C SER A 41 -1.13 -6.64 1.33
N ALA A 42 -1.49 -6.43 2.58
CA ALA A 42 -2.49 -5.43 2.98
C ALA A 42 -1.84 -4.08 3.36
N ASP A 43 -0.51 -4.00 3.30
CA ASP A 43 0.30 -2.98 3.94
C ASP A 43 1.45 -2.51 3.03
N GLY A 44 1.62 -1.19 2.94
CA GLY A 44 2.77 -0.57 2.29
C GLY A 44 2.62 -0.32 0.79
N GLY A 45 3.58 0.42 0.23
CA GLY A 45 3.58 0.84 -1.18
C GLY A 45 3.89 -0.29 -2.17
N PRO A 46 4.25 0.04 -3.43
CA PRO A 46 4.50 -0.94 -4.48
C PRO A 46 5.59 -1.94 -4.07
N LYS A 47 5.21 -3.23 -3.93
CA LYS A 47 6.12 -4.34 -3.62
C LYS A 47 6.15 -5.31 -4.80
N LYS A 48 7.34 -5.87 -5.10
CA LYS A 48 7.47 -7.02 -6.00
C LYS A 48 7.08 -8.28 -5.25
N ILE A 49 5.84 -8.72 -5.42
CA ILE A 49 5.29 -9.93 -4.83
C ILE A 49 4.59 -10.74 -5.92
N TYR A 50 4.75 -12.06 -5.86
CA TYR A 50 4.07 -13.00 -6.76
C TYR A 50 3.10 -13.85 -5.95
N CYS A 51 2.00 -14.25 -6.56
CA CYS A 51 1.06 -15.18 -5.92
C CYS A 51 1.61 -16.60 -6.06
N GLU A 52 2.07 -17.18 -4.95
CA GLU A 52 2.60 -18.55 -4.94
C GLU A 52 1.58 -19.58 -5.42
N ASP A 53 0.31 -19.43 -5.03
CA ASP A 53 -0.76 -20.36 -5.42
C ASP A 53 -0.93 -20.40 -6.94
N CYS A 54 -1.04 -19.24 -7.59
CA CYS A 54 -1.13 -19.15 -9.05
C CYS A 54 0.18 -19.58 -9.73
N ALA A 55 1.34 -19.20 -9.17
CA ALA A 55 2.62 -19.53 -9.77
C ALA A 55 2.91 -21.05 -9.73
N LYS A 56 2.43 -21.76 -8.71
CA LYS A 56 2.47 -23.23 -8.64
C LYS A 56 1.51 -23.88 -9.64
N GLN A 57 0.28 -23.37 -9.75
CA GLN A 57 -0.72 -23.87 -10.71
C GLN A 57 -0.22 -23.76 -12.16
N GLU A 58 0.46 -22.66 -12.49
CA GLU A 58 1.04 -22.42 -13.81
C GLU A 58 2.40 -23.11 -14.02
N GLY A 59 2.91 -23.85 -13.02
CA GLY A 59 4.19 -24.56 -13.11
C GLY A 59 5.44 -23.65 -13.17
N ILE A 60 5.31 -22.37 -12.80
CA ILE A 60 6.41 -21.40 -12.75
C ILE A 60 7.36 -21.72 -11.59
N ILE A 61 6.80 -22.18 -10.46
CA ILE A 61 7.55 -22.57 -9.26
C ILE A 61 7.31 -24.06 -9.02
N LYS A 62 8.36 -24.80 -8.69
CA LYS A 62 8.31 -26.22 -8.30
C LYS A 62 8.48 -26.34 -6.79
N GLU A 63 7.82 -27.32 -6.18
CA GLU A 63 7.94 -27.64 -4.75
C GLU A 63 9.36 -28.04 -4.32
#